data_AF-A0A8S8ZM93-F1
#
_entry.id   AF-A0A8S8ZM93-F1
#
_cell.length_a   1.000
_cell.length_b   1.000
_cell.length_c   1.000
_cell.angle_alpha   90.00
_cell.angle_beta   90.00
_cell.angle_gamma   90.00
#
_symmetry.space_group_name_H-M   'P 1'
#
loop_
_entity.id
_entity.type
_entity.pdbx_description
1 polymer ?
#
loop_
_entity_poly.entity_id
_entity_poly.type
_entity_poly.pdbx_seq_one_letter_code
_entity_poly.pdbx_strand_id
1 'polypeptide(L)'
;MKTGIKEGLPRPLVTVLLRVLEYYNGVLFLTTNRIGDFDEVFASRVHVSLYYPHLDLQSTPKIFELNLERIVKQSQEKNRAITIDQEKIMQFIHLHWESKDRMRWNGRQIRNGCQTALALAEFEAQGGNLERVVDANAEVKITYKHIRIVSKSYREFNHYLERVYDRDLDRRAKYMGIRARDIGATSGPFGFEKQSVFS
;
A
#
# COMPACT_ATOMS: atom_id res chain seq x y z
N MET A 1 -14.93 26.46 -29.77
CA MET A 1 -13.66 26.95 -29.20
C MET A 1 -13.65 26.55 -27.72
N LYS A 2 -12.85 25.55 -27.35
CA LYS A 2 -12.83 24.95 -26.00
C LYS A 2 -11.92 25.77 -25.09
N THR A 3 -12.38 26.10 -23.89
CA THR A 3 -11.51 26.46 -22.77
C THR A 3 -12.09 25.83 -21.51
N GLY A 4 -11.72 24.57 -21.28
CA GLY A 4 -11.96 23.86 -20.03
C GLY A 4 -10.97 24.35 -18.98
N ILE A 5 -11.49 24.99 -17.95
CA ILE A 5 -10.74 25.45 -16.78
C ILE A 5 -10.22 24.20 -16.07
N LYS A 6 -8.89 24.03 -16.07
CA LYS A 6 -8.21 23.07 -15.20
C LYS A 6 -8.36 23.57 -13.76
N GLU A 7 -9.28 22.99 -12.99
CA GLU A 7 -9.30 23.17 -11.55
C GLU A 7 -8.15 22.38 -10.92
N GLY A 8 -6.96 22.98 -10.95
CA GLY A 8 -5.85 22.66 -10.06
C GLY A 8 -6.00 23.43 -8.75
N LEU A 9 -5.43 22.88 -7.68
CA LEU A 9 -5.33 23.39 -6.30
C LEU A 9 -5.37 24.95 -6.22
N PRO A 10 -6.09 25.56 -5.26
CA PRO A 10 -6.17 27.02 -5.17
C PRO A 10 -4.75 27.62 -5.17
N ARG A 11 -4.51 28.52 -6.11
CA ARG A 11 -3.22 29.17 -6.40
C ARG A 11 -2.41 29.59 -5.15
N PRO A 12 -3.02 30.04 -4.03
CA PRO A 12 -2.29 30.36 -2.80
C PRO A 12 -1.47 29.21 -2.22
N LEU A 13 -1.98 27.97 -2.23
CA LEU A 13 -1.30 26.83 -1.61
C LEU A 13 -0.07 26.39 -2.42
N VAL A 14 -0.18 26.47 -3.74
CA VAL A 14 0.93 26.21 -4.68
C VAL A 14 2.05 27.22 -4.47
N THR A 15 1.72 28.51 -4.34
CA THR A 15 2.71 29.57 -4.09
C THR A 15 3.39 29.44 -2.72
N VAL A 16 2.64 29.10 -1.67
CA VAL A 16 3.22 28.86 -0.33
C VAL A 16 4.15 27.65 -0.36
N LEU A 17 3.76 26.56 -1.01
CA LEU A 17 4.58 25.36 -1.14
C LEU A 17 5.90 25.63 -1.87
N LEU A 18 5.88 26.40 -2.96
CA LEU A 18 7.08 26.82 -3.68
C LEU A 18 8.03 27.63 -2.82
N ARG A 19 7.50 28.51 -1.97
CA ARG A 19 8.31 29.31 -1.04
C ARG A 19 8.96 28.44 0.03
N VAL A 20 8.27 27.42 0.52
CA VAL A 20 8.87 26.44 1.43
C VAL A 20 10.01 25.69 0.72
N LEU A 21 9.80 25.21 -0.50
CA LEU A 21 10.84 24.48 -1.25
C LEU A 21 12.11 25.31 -1.52
N GLU A 22 11.96 26.61 -1.71
CA GLU A 22 13.06 27.51 -2.04
C GLU A 22 13.89 27.93 -0.83
N TYR A 23 13.26 28.07 0.35
CA TYR A 23 13.92 28.57 1.56
C TYR A 23 14.05 27.53 2.67
N TYR A 24 13.75 26.25 2.41
CA TYR A 24 13.90 25.21 3.42
C TYR A 24 15.38 24.91 3.68
N ASN A 25 15.88 25.34 4.84
CA ASN A 25 17.24 25.09 5.30
C ASN A 25 17.40 23.66 5.87
N GLY A 26 17.13 22.63 5.07
CA GLY A 26 17.23 21.24 5.49
C GLY A 26 16.89 20.23 4.39
N VAL A 27 16.68 18.96 4.78
CA VAL A 27 16.23 17.89 3.87
C VAL A 27 14.72 17.74 3.96
N LEU A 28 14.02 18.01 2.85
CA LEU A 28 12.57 17.85 2.75
C LEU A 28 12.22 16.54 2.01
N PHE A 29 11.37 15.73 2.61
CA PHE A 29 10.79 14.55 1.95
C PHE A 29 9.37 14.85 1.46
N LEU A 30 9.12 14.62 0.17
CA LEU A 30 7.81 14.75 -0.45
C LEU A 30 7.34 13.39 -0.98
N THR A 31 6.03 13.14 -0.91
CA THR A 31 5.41 11.95 -1.52
C THR A 31 4.24 12.39 -2.38
N THR A 32 4.12 11.86 -3.61
CA THR A 32 3.00 12.17 -4.50
C THR A 32 2.52 10.91 -5.24
N ASN A 33 1.21 10.72 -5.26
CA ASN A 33 0.54 9.70 -6.09
C ASN A 33 0.06 10.28 -7.43
N ARG A 34 0.39 11.55 -7.72
CA ARG A 34 -0.06 12.32 -8.89
C ARG A 34 1.11 13.04 -9.56
N ILE A 35 2.14 12.30 -9.92
CA ILE A 35 3.31 12.87 -10.61
C ILE A 35 2.93 13.50 -11.98
N GLY A 36 1.85 13.03 -12.62
CA GLY A 36 1.37 13.58 -13.89
C GLY A 36 0.79 15.00 -13.79
N ASP A 37 0.39 15.43 -12.60
CA ASP A 37 -0.06 16.79 -12.31
C ASP A 37 1.05 17.65 -11.70
N PHE A 38 2.27 17.10 -11.57
CA PHE A 38 3.40 17.79 -10.96
C PHE A 38 3.99 18.77 -11.98
N ASP A 39 3.90 20.06 -11.69
CA ASP A 39 4.36 21.11 -12.58
C ASP A 39 5.91 21.13 -12.66
N GLU A 40 6.42 21.47 -13.84
CA GLU A 40 7.83 21.47 -14.22
C GLU A 40 8.67 22.36 -13.28
N VAL A 41 8.10 23.46 -12.81
CA VAL A 41 8.72 24.39 -11.86
C VAL A 41 8.93 23.76 -10.48
N PHE A 42 8.09 22.80 -10.08
CA PHE A 42 8.31 22.04 -8.84
C PHE A 42 9.37 20.97 -9.03
N ALA A 43 9.37 20.28 -10.19
CA ALA A 43 10.35 19.23 -10.49
C ALA A 43 11.79 19.77 -10.50
N SER A 44 12.01 20.99 -11.00
CA SER A 44 13.33 21.63 -11.04
C SER A 44 13.95 21.89 -9.65
N ARG A 45 13.11 21.89 -8.60
CA ARG A 45 13.52 22.11 -7.20
C ARG A 45 13.68 20.80 -6.42
N VAL A 46 13.46 19.64 -7.06
CA VAL A 46 13.64 18.31 -6.47
C VAL A 46 14.98 17.75 -6.92
N HIS A 47 15.92 17.65 -5.99
CA HIS A 47 17.27 17.16 -6.25
C HIS A 47 17.33 15.64 -6.51
N VAL A 48 16.46 14.87 -5.85
CA VAL A 48 16.40 13.40 -5.97
C VAL A 48 14.94 12.98 -6.07
N SER A 49 14.62 12.18 -7.09
CA SER A 49 13.31 11.56 -7.28
C SER A 49 13.42 10.05 -7.14
N LEU A 50 12.68 9.47 -6.19
CA LEU A 50 12.63 8.03 -5.98
C LEU A 50 11.32 7.47 -6.55
N TYR A 51 11.43 6.60 -7.55
CA TYR A 51 10.29 5.87 -8.10
C TYR A 51 10.06 4.59 -7.29
N TYR A 52 8.87 4.49 -6.69
CA TYR A 52 8.41 3.29 -6.01
C TYR A 52 7.44 2.53 -6.93
N PRO A 53 7.90 1.46 -7.63
CA PRO A 53 7.02 0.68 -8.49
C PRO A 53 5.92 -0.02 -7.69
N HIS A 54 4.87 -0.42 -8.38
CA HIS A 54 3.88 -1.32 -7.83
C HIS A 54 4.54 -2.63 -7.35
N LEU A 55 3.95 -3.25 -6.33
CA LEU A 55 4.40 -4.54 -5.85
C LEU A 55 4.34 -5.58 -6.98
N ASP A 56 5.31 -6.48 -6.98
CA ASP A 56 5.42 -7.62 -7.89
C ASP A 56 5.27 -8.95 -7.12
N LEU A 57 5.33 -10.06 -7.84
CA LEU A 57 5.19 -11.41 -7.28
C LEU A 57 6.31 -11.74 -6.27
N GLN A 58 7.47 -11.09 -6.38
CA GLN A 58 8.64 -11.37 -5.56
C GLN A 58 8.70 -10.50 -4.30
N SER A 59 8.22 -9.27 -4.39
CA SER A 59 8.17 -8.28 -3.30
C SER A 59 6.95 -8.47 -2.42
N THR A 60 5.80 -8.88 -2.98
CA THR A 60 4.56 -9.03 -2.19
C THR A 60 4.73 -10.00 -1.02
N PRO A 61 5.22 -11.25 -1.21
CA PRO A 61 5.45 -12.18 -0.10
C PRO A 61 6.42 -11.61 0.95
N LYS A 62 7.49 -10.93 0.52
CA LYS A 62 8.47 -10.29 1.42
C LYS A 62 7.85 -9.19 2.27
N ILE A 63 6.94 -8.40 1.71
CA ILE A 63 6.22 -7.38 2.48
C ILE A 63 5.29 -8.04 3.50
N PHE A 64 4.62 -9.15 3.16
CA PHE A 64 3.83 -9.90 4.14
C PHE A 64 4.70 -10.44 5.26
N GLU A 65 5.81 -11.10 4.94
CA GLU A 65 6.78 -11.64 5.90
C GLU A 65 7.26 -10.55 6.87
N LEU A 66 7.72 -9.41 6.34
CA LEU A 66 8.16 -8.27 7.15
C LEU A 66 7.04 -7.70 8.06
N ASN A 67 5.78 -7.74 7.64
CA ASN A 67 4.68 -7.34 8.52
C ASN A 67 4.36 -8.39 9.60
N LEU A 68 4.46 -9.68 9.28
CA LEU A 68 4.27 -10.77 10.25
C LEU A 68 5.39 -10.80 11.28
N GLU A 69 6.64 -10.65 10.88
CA GLU A 69 7.79 -10.54 11.77
C GLU A 69 7.65 -9.36 12.74
N ARG A 70 7.18 -8.20 12.24
CA ARG A 70 6.88 -7.05 13.09
C ARG A 70 5.82 -7.35 14.13
N ILE A 71 4.78 -8.11 13.77
CA ILE A 71 3.74 -8.55 14.70
C ILE A 71 4.31 -9.47 15.77
N VAL A 72 5.18 -10.42 15.39
CA VAL A 72 5.86 -11.31 16.36
C VAL A 72 6.69 -10.49 17.34
N LYS A 73 7.53 -9.59 16.84
CA LYS A 73 8.37 -8.73 17.68
C LYS A 73 7.55 -7.89 18.67
N GLN A 74 6.48 -7.25 18.19
CA GLN A 74 5.59 -6.44 19.04
C GLN A 74 4.84 -7.27 20.09
N SER A 75 4.55 -8.54 19.80
CA SER A 75 3.88 -9.45 20.74
C SER A 75 4.85 -9.93 21.83
N GLN A 76 6.10 -10.23 21.45
CA GLN A 76 7.18 -10.57 22.39
C GLN A 76 7.47 -9.42 23.37
N GLU A 77 7.54 -8.18 22.87
CA GLU A 77 7.70 -6.98 23.72
C GLU A 77 6.56 -6.81 24.74
N LYS A 78 5.38 -7.37 24.45
CA LYS A 78 4.20 -7.35 25.33
C LYS A 78 4.04 -8.62 26.16
N ASN A 79 5.02 -9.52 26.15
CA ASN A 79 4.97 -10.84 26.79
C ASN A 79 3.73 -11.68 26.40
N ARG A 80 3.27 -11.56 25.14
CA ARG A 80 2.17 -12.37 24.60
C ARG A 80 2.72 -13.53 23.78
N ALA A 81 2.23 -14.73 24.05
CA ALA A 81 2.54 -15.91 23.25
C ALA A 81 1.84 -15.80 21.88
N ILE A 82 2.62 -15.87 20.80
CA ILE A 82 2.12 -15.80 19.43
C ILE A 82 2.80 -16.86 18.56
N THR A 83 2.00 -17.56 17.78
CA THR A 83 2.47 -18.54 16.78
C THR A 83 1.88 -18.21 15.43
N ILE A 84 2.71 -18.22 14.37
CA ILE A 84 2.30 -17.90 13.01
C ILE A 84 2.56 -19.10 12.10
N ASP A 85 1.54 -19.56 11.39
CA ASP A 85 1.64 -20.61 10.35
C ASP A 85 2.20 -19.99 9.05
N GLN A 86 3.46 -19.57 9.08
CA GLN A 86 4.10 -18.77 8.02
C GLN A 86 4.11 -19.51 6.68
N GLU A 87 4.42 -20.80 6.67
CA GLU A 87 4.48 -21.60 5.45
C GLU A 87 3.15 -21.60 4.71
N LYS A 88 2.03 -21.91 5.38
CA LYS A 88 0.71 -21.91 4.73
C LYS A 88 0.23 -20.52 4.35
N ILE A 89 0.59 -19.50 5.13
CA ILE A 89 0.28 -18.11 4.78
C ILE A 89 1.01 -17.71 3.49
N MET A 90 2.30 -18.03 3.35
CA MET A 90 3.06 -17.74 2.14
C MET A 90 2.53 -18.51 0.93
N GLN A 91 2.22 -19.80 1.08
CA GLN A 91 1.57 -20.59 0.03
C GLN A 91 0.25 -19.95 -0.42
N PHE A 92 -0.58 -19.51 0.53
CA PHE A 92 -1.82 -18.80 0.21
C PHE A 92 -1.57 -17.49 -0.54
N ILE A 93 -0.59 -16.69 -0.13
CA ILE A 93 -0.24 -15.41 -0.79
C ILE A 93 0.22 -15.64 -2.23
N HIS A 94 1.08 -16.65 -2.46
CA HIS A 94 1.53 -17.01 -3.80
C HIS A 94 0.35 -17.42 -4.70
N LEU A 95 -0.51 -18.33 -4.23
CA LEU A 95 -1.71 -18.75 -4.96
C LEU A 95 -2.68 -17.58 -5.22
N HIS A 96 -2.83 -16.69 -4.24
CA HIS A 96 -3.69 -15.51 -4.36
C HIS A 96 -3.14 -14.55 -5.43
N TRP A 97 -1.82 -14.39 -5.52
CA TRP A 97 -1.20 -13.55 -6.55
C TRP A 97 -1.38 -14.10 -7.97
N GLU A 98 -1.24 -15.42 -8.12
CA GLU A 98 -1.39 -16.10 -9.42
C GLU A 98 -2.84 -16.19 -9.87
N SER A 99 -3.79 -16.10 -8.94
CA SER A 99 -5.19 -16.03 -9.28
C SER A 99 -5.44 -14.86 -10.25
N LYS A 100 -6.31 -15.06 -11.25
CA LYS A 100 -6.70 -14.00 -12.21
C LYS A 100 -7.49 -12.86 -11.56
N ASP A 101 -7.55 -12.81 -10.23
CA ASP A 101 -8.14 -11.73 -9.49
C ASP A 101 -7.29 -10.48 -9.71
N ARG A 102 -7.89 -9.44 -10.30
CA ARG A 102 -7.21 -8.16 -10.54
C ARG A 102 -6.96 -7.40 -9.24
N MET A 103 -7.44 -7.93 -8.11
CA MET A 103 -7.40 -7.31 -6.80
C MET A 103 -6.07 -7.50 -6.07
N ARG A 104 -4.97 -7.01 -6.67
CA ARG A 104 -3.66 -7.03 -6.01
C ARG A 104 -3.65 -6.09 -4.82
N TRP A 105 -3.21 -6.59 -3.67
CA TRP A 105 -3.04 -5.76 -2.48
C TRP A 105 -1.81 -4.87 -2.63
N ASN A 106 -1.97 -3.57 -2.37
CA ASN A 106 -0.85 -2.65 -2.20
C ASN A 106 -0.26 -2.76 -0.78
N GLY A 107 0.91 -2.13 -0.55
CA GLY A 107 1.60 -2.22 0.75
C GLY A 107 0.76 -1.78 1.95
N ARG A 108 -0.16 -0.82 1.78
CA ARG A 108 -1.08 -0.39 2.85
C ARG A 108 -2.16 -1.43 3.12
N GLN A 109 -2.71 -2.04 2.07
CA GLN A 109 -3.67 -3.15 2.20
C GLN A 109 -3.03 -4.36 2.85
N ILE A 110 -1.78 -4.71 2.51
CA ILE A 110 -1.03 -5.78 3.17
C ILE A 110 -0.88 -5.50 4.66
N ARG A 111 -0.36 -4.33 5.01
CA ARG A 111 -0.18 -3.94 6.43
C ARG A 111 -1.50 -4.00 7.19
N ASN A 112 -2.55 -3.38 6.66
CA ASN A 112 -3.86 -3.37 7.29
C ASN A 112 -4.43 -4.79 7.41
N GLY A 113 -4.28 -5.60 6.36
CA GLY A 113 -4.78 -6.96 6.35
C GLY A 113 -4.08 -7.87 7.36
N CYS A 114 -2.77 -7.74 7.53
CA CYS A 114 -2.03 -8.42 8.60
C CYS A 114 -2.52 -8.00 10.00
N GLN A 115 -2.78 -6.72 10.22
CA GLN A 115 -3.30 -6.22 11.51
C GLN A 115 -4.73 -6.71 11.77
N THR A 116 -5.59 -6.73 10.76
CA THR A 116 -6.94 -7.31 10.89
C THR A 116 -6.87 -8.82 11.14
N ALA A 117 -5.95 -9.54 10.49
CA ALA A 117 -5.77 -10.96 10.73
C ALA A 117 -5.24 -11.27 12.14
N LEU A 118 -4.38 -10.42 12.70
CA LEU A 118 -3.99 -10.48 14.10
C LEU A 118 -5.19 -10.26 15.02
N ALA A 119 -5.99 -9.21 14.78
CA ALA A 119 -7.17 -8.93 15.60
C ALA A 119 -8.19 -10.07 15.57
N LEU A 120 -8.39 -10.72 14.42
CA LEU A 120 -9.22 -11.92 14.30
C LEU A 120 -8.65 -13.08 15.13
N ALA A 121 -7.33 -13.31 15.06
CA ALA A 121 -6.68 -14.36 15.83
C ALA A 121 -6.76 -14.10 17.35
N GLU A 122 -6.59 -12.85 17.79
CA GLU A 122 -6.73 -12.46 19.19
C GLU A 122 -8.17 -12.68 19.68
N PHE A 123 -9.16 -12.30 18.87
CA PHE A 123 -10.57 -12.51 19.17
C PHE A 123 -10.91 -14.01 19.31
N GLU A 124 -10.40 -14.85 18.40
CA GLU A 124 -10.58 -16.30 18.48
C GLU A 124 -9.90 -16.89 19.73
N ALA A 125 -8.67 -16.47 20.04
CA ALA A 125 -7.93 -16.93 21.22
C ALA A 125 -8.65 -16.57 22.54
N GLN A 126 -9.33 -15.42 22.58
CA GLN A 126 -10.07 -14.95 23.75
C GLN A 126 -11.45 -15.62 23.93
N GLY A 127 -11.79 -16.60 23.10
CA GLY A 127 -13.05 -17.38 23.21
C GLY A 127 -14.13 -16.98 22.21
N GLY A 128 -13.83 -16.11 21.24
CA GLY A 128 -14.71 -15.82 20.10
C GLY A 128 -16.05 -15.19 20.48
N ASN A 129 -16.16 -14.61 21.68
CA ASN A 129 -17.36 -13.94 22.18
C ASN A 129 -17.01 -12.53 22.68
N LEU A 130 -17.76 -11.53 22.21
CA LEU A 130 -17.61 -10.13 22.62
C LEU A 130 -17.97 -9.90 24.10
N GLU A 131 -18.79 -10.76 24.71
CA GLU A 131 -19.30 -10.58 26.07
C GLU A 131 -18.44 -11.27 27.14
N ARG A 132 -17.57 -12.23 26.74
CA ARG A 132 -16.74 -13.00 27.66
C ARG A 132 -15.37 -13.30 27.06
N VAL A 133 -14.34 -12.77 27.71
CA VAL A 133 -12.95 -13.17 27.48
C VAL A 133 -12.69 -14.41 28.33
N VAL A 134 -12.43 -15.54 27.67
CA VAL A 134 -12.17 -16.83 28.33
C VAL A 134 -10.77 -16.85 28.94
N ASP A 135 -9.77 -16.35 28.20
CA ASP A 135 -8.40 -16.20 28.69
C ASP A 135 -7.73 -15.01 27.98
N ALA A 136 -7.31 -14.01 28.76
CA ALA A 136 -6.65 -12.81 28.27
C ALA A 136 -5.20 -13.06 27.82
N ASN A 137 -4.60 -14.17 28.27
CA ASN A 137 -3.22 -14.56 27.98
C ASN A 137 -3.13 -15.78 27.05
N ALA A 138 -4.26 -16.19 26.45
CA ALA A 138 -4.29 -17.29 25.50
C ALA A 138 -3.27 -17.09 24.38
N GLU A 139 -2.62 -18.17 23.97
CA GLU A 139 -1.69 -18.16 22.85
C GLU A 139 -2.43 -17.76 21.56
N VAL A 140 -1.96 -16.68 20.92
CA VAL A 140 -2.55 -16.18 19.69
C VAL A 140 -1.96 -16.94 18.51
N LYS A 141 -2.79 -17.65 17.75
CA LYS A 141 -2.34 -18.39 16.57
C LYS A 141 -2.82 -17.75 15.27
N ILE A 142 -1.93 -17.11 14.52
CA ILE A 142 -2.27 -16.57 13.20
C ILE A 142 -2.14 -17.66 12.13
N THR A 143 -3.20 -17.87 11.36
CA THR A 143 -3.23 -18.86 10.26
C THR A 143 -3.66 -18.23 8.93
N TYR A 144 -3.45 -18.95 7.83
CA TYR A 144 -3.90 -18.51 6.50
C TYR A 144 -5.42 -18.26 6.44
N LYS A 145 -6.22 -18.88 7.32
CA LYS A 145 -7.67 -18.69 7.37
C LYS A 145 -8.03 -17.24 7.69
N HIS A 146 -7.32 -16.59 8.60
CA HIS A 146 -7.55 -15.18 8.94
C HIS A 146 -7.25 -14.28 7.76
N ILE A 147 -6.10 -14.49 7.09
CA ILE A 147 -5.73 -13.74 5.88
C ILE A 147 -6.76 -13.95 4.76
N ARG A 148 -7.25 -15.19 4.59
CA ARG A 148 -8.29 -15.52 3.61
C ARG A 148 -9.62 -14.81 3.90
N ILE A 149 -10.04 -14.75 5.16
CA ILE A 149 -11.25 -14.01 5.56
C ILE A 149 -11.10 -12.54 5.18
N VAL A 150 -9.96 -11.92 5.54
CA VAL A 150 -9.68 -10.52 5.23
C VAL A 150 -9.63 -10.28 3.72
N SER A 151 -8.99 -11.17 2.94
CA SER A 151 -8.97 -11.13 1.47
C SER A 151 -10.37 -11.22 0.87
N LYS A 152 -11.22 -12.12 1.36
CA LYS A 152 -12.61 -12.21 0.92
C LYS A 152 -13.38 -10.92 1.20
N SER A 153 -13.27 -10.37 2.41
CA SER A 153 -13.95 -9.13 2.80
C SER A 153 -13.50 -7.93 1.96
N TYR A 154 -12.19 -7.78 1.72
CA TYR A 154 -11.69 -6.74 0.83
C TYR A 154 -12.21 -6.90 -0.60
N ARG A 155 -12.29 -8.14 -1.09
CA ARG A 155 -12.80 -8.41 -2.44
C ARG A 155 -14.28 -8.02 -2.57
N GLU A 156 -15.09 -8.39 -1.60
CA GLU A 156 -16.52 -8.04 -1.56
C GLU A 156 -16.74 -6.53 -1.47
N PHE A 157 -15.97 -5.85 -0.62
CA PHE A 157 -16.02 -4.41 -0.49
C PHE A 157 -15.61 -3.70 -1.79
N ASN A 158 -14.51 -4.11 -2.42
CA ASN A 158 -14.09 -3.53 -3.68
C ASN A 158 -15.09 -3.79 -4.80
N HIS A 159 -15.72 -4.97 -4.84
CA HIS A 159 -16.78 -5.24 -5.80
C HIS A 159 -18.03 -4.36 -5.56
N TYR A 160 -18.37 -4.09 -4.30
CA TYR A 160 -19.38 -3.10 -3.95
C TYR A 160 -18.97 -1.70 -4.43
N LEU A 161 -17.71 -1.29 -4.17
CA LEU A 161 -17.20 -0.02 -4.65
C LEU A 161 -17.24 0.08 -6.17
N GLU A 162 -16.88 -0.97 -6.91
CA GLU A 162 -16.97 -1.00 -8.36
C GLU A 162 -18.40 -0.74 -8.81
N ARG A 163 -19.40 -1.44 -8.24
CA ARG A 163 -20.81 -1.21 -8.59
C ARG A 163 -21.31 0.20 -8.26
N VAL A 164 -20.82 0.80 -7.17
CA VAL A 164 -21.22 2.15 -6.74
C VAL A 164 -20.49 3.24 -7.54
N TYR A 165 -19.20 3.05 -7.80
CA TYR A 165 -18.32 4.01 -8.49
C TYR A 165 -18.20 3.78 -10.00
N ASP A 166 -18.87 2.76 -10.57
CA ASP A 166 -18.89 2.41 -12.01
C ASP A 166 -19.41 3.51 -12.96
N ARG A 167 -19.65 4.72 -12.43
CA ARG A 167 -20.12 5.85 -13.21
C ARG A 167 -19.09 6.95 -13.44
N ASP A 168 -18.06 7.17 -12.62
CA ASP A 168 -17.37 8.48 -12.76
C ASP A 168 -15.86 8.61 -12.45
N LEU A 169 -15.33 8.15 -11.31
CA LEU A 169 -14.06 8.74 -10.84
C LEU A 169 -12.79 8.03 -11.29
N ASP A 170 -12.68 6.71 -11.14
CA ASP A 170 -11.45 5.99 -11.49
C ASP A 170 -11.26 5.85 -13.01
N ARG A 171 -12.36 5.80 -13.77
CA ARG A 171 -12.32 5.86 -15.23
C ARG A 171 -11.83 7.24 -15.69
N ARG A 172 -12.38 8.35 -15.16
CA ARG A 172 -11.89 9.71 -15.45
C ARG A 172 -10.41 9.90 -15.06
N ALA A 173 -9.97 9.43 -13.89
CA ALA A 173 -8.59 9.54 -13.46
C ALA A 173 -7.60 8.77 -14.37
N LYS A 174 -7.99 7.58 -14.86
CA LYS A 174 -7.22 6.80 -15.84
C LYS A 174 -7.17 7.47 -17.21
N TYR A 175 -8.28 8.03 -17.70
CA TYR A 175 -8.33 8.76 -18.98
C TYR A 175 -7.53 10.08 -18.94
N MET A 176 -7.50 10.76 -17.79
CA MET A 176 -6.85 12.06 -17.64
C MET A 176 -5.33 11.97 -17.37
N GLY A 177 -4.76 10.76 -17.26
CA GLY A 177 -3.30 10.60 -17.07
C GLY A 177 -2.77 11.07 -15.70
N ILE A 178 -3.65 11.23 -14.72
CA ILE A 178 -3.34 11.87 -13.44
C ILE A 178 -2.51 10.97 -12.50
N ARG A 179 -2.56 9.64 -12.68
CA ARG A 179 -1.74 8.68 -11.93
C ARG A 179 -0.60 8.16 -12.82
N ALA A 180 0.54 7.85 -12.20
CA ALA A 180 1.66 7.22 -12.89
C ALA A 180 1.18 5.93 -13.59
N ARG A 181 1.42 5.82 -14.91
CA ARG A 181 1.25 4.55 -15.62
C ARG A 181 2.51 3.72 -15.39
N ASP A 182 2.36 2.40 -15.32
CA ASP A 182 3.49 1.50 -15.55
C ASP A 182 4.00 1.78 -16.97
N ILE A 183 5.05 2.58 -17.09
CA ILE A 183 5.89 2.58 -18.27
C ILE A 183 6.62 1.24 -18.18
N GLY A 184 6.04 0.21 -18.81
CA GLY A 184 6.75 -1.03 -19.07
C GLY A 184 8.12 -0.68 -19.63
N ALA A 185 9.15 -1.43 -19.21
CA ALA A 185 10.56 -1.19 -19.48
C ALA A 185 10.90 -1.11 -20.98
N THR A 186 10.53 -0.01 -21.62
CA THR A 186 10.92 0.38 -22.98
C THR A 186 11.33 1.85 -22.89
N SER A 187 12.64 2.04 -22.72
CA SER A 187 13.44 3.20 -23.12
C SER A 187 12.66 4.52 -23.30
N GLY A 188 12.44 5.22 -22.19
CA GLY A 188 12.26 6.68 -22.18
C GLY A 188 13.62 7.39 -22.29
N PRO A 189 13.66 8.67 -22.68
CA PRO A 189 14.88 9.37 -23.08
C PRO A 189 15.86 9.66 -21.94
N PHE A 190 15.48 9.37 -20.70
CA PHE A 190 16.35 9.47 -19.54
C PHE A 190 16.87 8.07 -19.18
N GLY A 191 17.97 7.70 -19.83
CA GLY A 191 18.74 6.52 -19.49
C GLY A 191 19.33 6.67 -18.09
N PHE A 192 18.77 5.96 -17.12
CA PHE A 192 19.43 5.75 -15.83
C PHE A 192 20.15 4.41 -15.88
N GLU A 193 21.45 4.49 -16.12
CA GLU A 193 22.39 3.39 -16.02
C GLU A 193 22.48 2.95 -14.55
N LYS A 194 22.21 1.67 -14.28
CA LYS A 194 22.39 1.08 -12.95
C LYS A 194 23.89 1.02 -12.65
N GLN A 195 24.42 1.94 -11.84
CA GLN A 195 25.67 1.67 -11.13
C GLN A 195 25.35 0.85 -9.88
N SER A 196 25.75 -0.42 -9.90
CA SER A 196 25.84 -1.24 -8.69
C SER A 196 27.08 -0.79 -7.92
N VAL A 197 26.89 -0.21 -6.75
CA VAL A 197 27.96 -0.03 -5.78
C VAL A 197 27.48 -0.65 -4.48
N PHE A 198 27.86 -1.91 -4.25
CA PHE A 198 28.17 -2.48 -2.94
C PHE A 198 28.95 -3.77 -3.20
N SER A 199 30.26 -3.71 -2.96
CA SER A 199 31.11 -4.84 -2.54
C SER A 199 31.31 -4.74 -1.04
#